data_AF-A0A947MIU5-F1
#
_entry.id   AF-A0A947MIU5-F1
#
_cell.length_a   1.000
_cell.length_b   1.000
_cell.length_c   1.000
_cell.angle_alpha   90.00
_cell.angle_beta   90.00
_cell.angle_gamma   90.00
#
_symmetry.space_group_name_H-M   'P 1'
#
loop_
_entity.id
_entity.type
_entity.pdbx_description
1 polymer ?
#
loop_
_entity_poly.entity_id
_entity_poly.type
_entity_poly.pdbx_seq_one_letter_code
_entity_poly.pdbx_strand_id
1 'polypeptide(L)'
;MLKRSRRVTPAIIGSVMSLSLMTGCGEKQEDASVVESIEQCVAIGQYNQVQCQELYAKAQAEHKDVAPKFESKADCEAEFGVGRCEDENGNSGETAPATSDGSGHTTVVHHHSSFMPMMAGIMIGQSLSQPMYRTYAGGSAGPFMTNRGMVVSSTTGRQKISRSVVTSRPTRTTSTLKRGGFGAMSRASMSS
;
A
#
# COMPACT_ATOMS: atom_id res chain seq x y z
N MET A 1 10.75 -64.06 38.49
CA MET A 1 9.99 -64.46 37.29
C MET A 1 8.55 -63.96 37.42
N LEU A 2 7.96 -63.59 36.27
CA LEU A 2 6.60 -63.07 36.02
C LEU A 2 6.26 -61.65 36.52
N LYS A 3 6.11 -60.70 35.58
CA LYS A 3 4.78 -60.24 35.10
C LYS A 3 4.98 -59.27 33.91
N ARG A 4 4.54 -59.63 32.70
CA ARG A 4 4.36 -58.65 31.61
C ARG A 4 2.90 -58.72 31.18
N SER A 5 2.12 -57.73 31.59
CA SER A 5 0.74 -57.55 31.13
C SER A 5 0.73 -56.45 30.07
N ARG A 6 0.25 -56.79 28.87
CA ARG A 6 0.05 -55.87 27.75
C ARG A 6 -1.34 -55.24 27.91
N ARG A 7 -1.43 -53.91 27.95
CA ARG A 7 -2.69 -53.18 27.80
C ARG A 7 -2.80 -52.70 26.35
N VAL A 8 -3.87 -53.12 25.69
CA VAL A 8 -4.22 -52.75 24.32
C VAL A 8 -5.07 -51.48 24.41
N THR A 9 -4.62 -50.40 23.78
CA THR A 9 -5.36 -49.13 23.68
C THR A 9 -6.23 -49.17 22.43
N PRO A 10 -7.55 -48.96 22.51
CA PRO A 10 -8.41 -48.92 21.33
C PRO A 10 -8.24 -47.58 20.59
N ALA A 11 -7.94 -47.66 19.29
CA ALA A 11 -7.93 -46.52 18.38
C ALA A 11 -9.35 -46.23 17.89
N ILE A 12 -9.88 -45.06 18.24
CA ILE A 12 -11.16 -44.57 17.73
C ILE A 12 -10.89 -43.98 16.34
N ILE A 13 -11.39 -44.66 15.31
CA ILE A 13 -11.29 -44.25 13.91
C ILE A 13 -12.21 -43.03 13.71
N GLY A 14 -11.61 -41.91 13.31
CA GLY A 14 -12.29 -40.66 13.04
C GLY A 14 -13.19 -40.75 11.81
N SER A 15 -14.39 -40.17 11.93
CA SER A 15 -15.22 -39.74 10.80
C SER A 15 -15.31 -38.22 10.86
N VAL A 16 -14.32 -37.55 10.29
CA VAL A 16 -14.40 -36.11 10.04
C VAL A 16 -15.34 -35.94 8.86
N MET A 17 -16.59 -35.61 9.14
CA MET A 17 -17.54 -35.14 8.13
C MET A 17 -17.00 -33.84 7.55
N SER A 18 -16.29 -33.93 6.42
CA SER A 18 -15.85 -32.79 5.63
C SER A 18 -17.06 -32.08 5.03
N LEU A 19 -17.70 -31.19 5.80
CA LEU A 19 -18.57 -30.15 5.24
C LEU A 19 -17.69 -29.15 4.48
N SER A 20 -17.29 -29.50 3.26
CA SER A 20 -16.77 -28.53 2.29
C SER A 20 -17.94 -27.92 1.52
N LEU A 21 -18.75 -27.15 2.23
CA LEU A 21 -19.69 -26.20 1.63
C LEU A 21 -19.07 -24.81 1.74
N MET A 22 -18.28 -24.42 0.72
CA MET A 22 -18.26 -23.04 0.22
C MET A 22 -17.48 -23.00 -1.10
N THR A 23 -18.24 -22.95 -2.20
CA THR A 23 -17.81 -22.37 -3.48
C THR A 23 -17.55 -20.87 -3.27
N GLY A 24 -16.42 -20.53 -2.66
CA GLY A 24 -15.86 -19.19 -2.71
C GLY A 24 -15.03 -19.07 -3.99
N CYS A 25 -15.31 -18.08 -4.83
CA CYS A 25 -14.54 -17.78 -6.02
C CYS A 25 -13.04 -17.67 -5.65
N GLY A 26 -12.24 -18.70 -5.94
CA GLY A 26 -10.82 -18.71 -5.62
C GLY A 26 -10.11 -17.70 -6.50
N GLU A 27 -9.86 -16.51 -5.96
CA GLU A 27 -9.06 -15.50 -6.64
C GLU A 27 -7.67 -16.07 -6.93
N LYS A 28 -7.28 -16.07 -8.22
CA LYS A 28 -5.95 -16.51 -8.63
C LYS A 28 -4.91 -15.61 -7.99
N GLN A 29 -3.83 -16.19 -7.49
CA GLN A 29 -2.71 -15.45 -6.94
C GLN A 29 -1.57 -15.41 -7.96
N GLU A 30 -0.92 -14.26 -8.09
CA GLU A 30 0.22 -14.02 -8.96
C GLU A 30 1.45 -13.69 -8.12
N ASP A 31 2.63 -13.97 -8.66
CA ASP A 31 3.88 -13.54 -8.03
C ASP A 31 4.07 -12.03 -8.23
N ALA A 32 4.25 -11.34 -7.11
CA ALA A 32 4.61 -9.93 -7.09
C ALA A 32 5.67 -9.68 -6.02
N SER A 33 6.43 -8.61 -6.20
CA SER A 33 7.47 -8.18 -5.26
C SER A 33 7.13 -6.81 -4.73
N VAL A 34 7.18 -6.63 -3.41
CA VAL A 34 7.08 -5.30 -2.79
C VAL A 34 8.46 -4.90 -2.31
N VAL A 35 8.93 -3.72 -2.71
CA VAL A 35 10.26 -3.23 -2.37
C VAL A 35 10.20 -1.76 -2.01
N GLU A 36 11.07 -1.35 -1.08
CA GLU A 36 11.19 0.05 -0.64
C GLU A 36 12.39 0.75 -1.31
N SER A 37 13.42 0.00 -1.73
CA SER A 37 14.56 0.55 -2.47
C SER A 37 15.01 -0.26 -3.70
N ILE A 38 15.86 0.34 -4.53
CA ILE A 38 16.51 -0.30 -5.68
C ILE A 38 17.38 -1.48 -5.22
N GLU A 39 18.09 -1.33 -4.10
CA GLU A 39 18.95 -2.37 -3.54
C GLU A 39 18.14 -3.60 -3.13
N GLN A 40 16.97 -3.39 -2.52
CA GLN A 40 16.04 -4.48 -2.22
C GLN A 40 15.55 -5.16 -3.50
N CYS A 41 15.25 -4.40 -4.56
CA CYS A 41 14.86 -4.95 -5.85
C CYS A 41 15.96 -5.82 -6.47
N VAL A 42 17.22 -5.40 -6.41
CA VAL A 42 18.36 -6.20 -6.90
C VAL A 42 18.59 -7.41 -6.01
N ALA A 43 18.46 -7.28 -4.68
CA ALA A 43 18.63 -8.36 -3.72
C ALA A 43 17.60 -9.50 -3.89
N ILE A 44 16.42 -9.19 -4.46
CA ILE A 44 15.44 -10.20 -4.85
C ILE A 44 15.98 -11.14 -5.94
N GLY A 45 16.96 -10.71 -6.74
CA GLY A 45 17.62 -11.53 -7.76
C GLY A 45 16.78 -11.83 -9.01
N GLN A 46 15.65 -11.14 -9.19
CA GLN A 46 14.80 -11.27 -10.39
C GLN A 46 15.11 -10.22 -11.47
N TYR A 47 15.64 -9.08 -11.05
CA TYR A 47 15.90 -7.93 -11.91
C TYR A 47 17.34 -7.46 -11.70
N ASN A 48 17.96 -6.94 -12.76
CA ASN A 48 19.25 -6.28 -12.64
C ASN A 48 19.10 -4.83 -12.17
N GLN A 49 20.22 -4.15 -11.90
CA GLN A 49 20.21 -2.78 -11.37
C GLN A 49 19.50 -1.78 -12.30
N VAL A 50 19.70 -1.88 -13.61
CA VAL A 50 19.07 -1.00 -14.59
C VAL A 50 17.56 -1.19 -14.61
N GLN A 51 17.10 -2.45 -14.64
CA GLN A 51 15.67 -2.78 -14.59
C GLN A 51 15.02 -2.26 -13.30
N CYS A 52 15.67 -2.43 -12.15
CA CYS A 52 15.16 -1.90 -10.89
C CYS A 52 15.05 -0.37 -10.91
N GLN A 53 16.04 0.34 -11.48
CA GLN A 53 15.98 1.79 -11.64
C GLN A 53 14.80 2.22 -12.53
N GLU A 54 14.58 1.54 -13.65
CA GLU A 54 13.47 1.82 -14.57
C GLU A 54 12.11 1.59 -13.89
N LEU A 55 11.95 0.49 -13.15
CA LEU A 55 10.72 0.18 -12.42
C LEU A 55 10.41 1.21 -11.33
N TYR A 56 11.45 1.65 -10.59
CA TYR A 56 11.32 2.73 -9.61
C TYR A 56 10.98 4.06 -10.27
N ALA A 57 11.69 4.44 -11.33
CA ALA A 57 11.45 5.69 -12.05
C ALA A 57 10.03 5.74 -12.62
N LYS A 58 9.54 4.62 -13.19
CA LYS A 58 8.17 4.51 -13.69
C LYS A 58 7.14 4.69 -12.56
N ALA A 59 7.32 4.00 -11.43
CA ALA A 59 6.40 4.13 -10.31
C ALA A 59 6.41 5.55 -9.69
N GLN A 60 7.58 6.20 -9.61
CA GLN A 60 7.70 7.59 -9.17
C GLN A 60 7.03 8.57 -10.14
N ALA A 61 7.11 8.33 -11.45
CA ALA A 61 6.40 9.12 -12.43
C ALA A 61 4.87 8.98 -12.26
N GLU A 62 4.39 7.75 -12.12
CA GLU A 62 2.96 7.48 -11.92
C GLU A 62 2.44 8.06 -10.59
N HIS A 63 3.26 8.05 -9.53
CA HIS A 63 2.91 8.57 -8.22
C HIS A 63 2.31 9.98 -8.27
N LYS A 64 2.87 10.89 -9.07
CA LYS A 64 2.43 12.29 -9.15
C LYS A 64 0.95 12.43 -9.54
N ASP A 65 0.47 11.52 -10.40
CA ASP A 65 -0.90 11.53 -10.93
C ASP A 65 -1.86 10.67 -10.10
N VAL A 66 -1.35 9.59 -9.51
CA VAL A 66 -2.20 8.55 -8.89
C VAL A 66 -2.19 8.59 -7.37
N ALA A 67 -1.30 9.35 -6.74
CA ALA A 67 -1.25 9.43 -5.29
C ALA A 67 -2.58 9.97 -4.70
N PRO A 68 -2.99 9.46 -3.54
CA PRO A 68 -4.14 10.01 -2.82
C PRO A 68 -3.92 11.49 -2.50
N LYS A 69 -4.89 12.33 -2.83
CA LYS A 69 -4.83 13.78 -2.63
C LYS A 69 -5.63 14.13 -1.38
N PHE A 70 -5.08 14.95 -0.50
CA PHE A 70 -5.72 15.44 0.72
C PHE A 70 -5.87 16.96 0.68
N GLU A 71 -6.95 17.46 1.28
CA GLU A 71 -7.21 18.91 1.35
C GLU A 71 -6.17 19.66 2.20
N SER A 72 -5.57 18.99 3.19
CA SER A 72 -4.59 19.59 4.10
C SER A 72 -3.46 18.62 4.46
N LYS A 73 -2.29 19.17 4.81
CA LYS A 73 -1.16 18.40 5.34
C LYS A 73 -1.57 17.63 6.59
N ALA A 74 -2.33 18.25 7.49
CA ALA A 74 -2.77 17.65 8.73
C ALA A 74 -3.69 16.44 8.51
N ASP A 75 -4.52 16.43 7.47
CA ASP A 75 -5.35 15.26 7.14
C ASP A 75 -4.53 14.11 6.57
N CYS A 76 -3.57 14.43 5.69
CA CYS A 76 -2.62 13.44 5.18
C CYS A 76 -1.77 12.83 6.31
N GLU A 77 -1.16 13.66 7.16
CA GLU A 77 -0.28 13.20 8.24
C GLU A 77 -1.03 12.43 9.33
N ALA A 78 -2.31 12.72 9.54
CA ALA A 78 -3.16 11.94 10.44
C ALA A 78 -3.34 10.49 9.98
N GLU A 79 -3.22 10.22 8.67
CA GLU A 79 -3.35 8.86 8.10
C GLU A 79 -1.99 8.22 7.79
N PHE A 80 -1.03 8.99 7.28
CA PHE A 80 0.24 8.50 6.75
C PHE A 80 1.45 8.81 7.65
N GLY A 81 1.24 9.58 8.71
CA GLY A 81 2.26 9.96 9.68
C GLY A 81 2.87 11.33 9.41
N VAL A 82 3.39 11.94 10.48
CA VAL A 82 4.05 13.25 10.44
C VAL A 82 5.30 13.19 9.56
N GLY A 83 5.48 14.19 8.69
CA GLY A 83 6.63 14.29 7.78
C GLY A 83 6.62 13.26 6.64
N ARG A 84 5.48 12.58 6.42
CA ARG A 84 5.29 11.60 5.34
C ARG A 84 4.35 12.09 4.25
N CYS A 85 4.15 13.40 4.18
CA CYS A 85 3.28 14.05 3.21
C CYS A 85 4.03 15.14 2.47
N GLU A 86 3.79 15.24 1.18
CA GLU A 86 4.39 16.21 0.26
C GLU A 86 3.32 16.92 -0.58
N ASP A 87 3.62 18.13 -1.05
CA ASP A 87 2.78 18.84 -2.01
C ASP A 87 3.05 18.39 -3.46
N GLU A 88 2.35 18.98 -4.44
CA GLU A 88 2.55 18.63 -5.86
C GLU A 88 3.95 18.95 -6.40
N ASN A 89 4.71 19.78 -5.69
CA ASN A 89 6.09 20.12 -6.03
C ASN A 89 7.11 19.22 -5.30
N GLY A 90 6.66 18.27 -4.48
CA GLY A 90 7.51 17.41 -3.66
C GLY A 90 8.05 18.08 -2.40
N ASN A 91 7.47 19.21 -1.98
CA ASN A 91 7.85 19.86 -0.73
C ASN A 91 7.11 19.20 0.43
N SER A 92 7.83 18.86 1.50
CA SER A 92 7.25 18.34 2.74
C SER A 92 6.44 19.38 3.53
N GLY A 93 6.31 20.61 3.03
CA GLY A 93 5.39 21.62 3.52
C GLY A 93 5.63 22.03 4.97
N GLU A 94 6.79 22.58 5.28
CA GLU A 94 6.93 23.50 6.41
C GLU A 94 6.71 24.91 5.90
N THR A 95 5.48 25.41 6.07
CA THR A 95 4.99 26.76 5.71
C THR A 95 4.72 26.99 4.22
N ALA A 96 3.45 27.24 3.88
CA ALA A 96 3.11 27.90 2.62
C ALA A 96 3.73 29.32 2.64
N PRO A 97 4.42 29.77 1.58
CA PRO A 97 4.93 31.13 1.53
C PRO A 97 3.76 32.12 1.55
N ALA A 98 3.68 32.93 2.61
CA ALA A 98 2.81 34.10 2.62
C ALA A 98 3.45 35.14 1.69
N THR A 99 2.84 35.37 0.52
CA THR A 99 3.21 36.52 -0.30
C THR A 99 2.60 37.76 0.32
N SER A 100 3.43 38.59 0.94
CA SER A 100 3.04 39.93 1.38
C SER A 100 3.04 40.86 0.18
N ASP A 101 1.89 41.11 -0.41
CA ASP A 101 1.73 42.30 -1.25
C ASP A 101 1.84 43.52 -0.32
N GLY A 102 2.60 44.55 -0.68
CA GLY A 102 3.03 45.68 0.16
C GLY A 102 1.92 46.57 0.74
N SER A 103 0.67 46.10 0.76
CA SER A 103 -0.54 46.79 1.15
C SER A 103 -1.00 46.48 2.59
N GLY A 104 -0.20 45.76 3.40
CA GLY A 104 -0.56 45.40 4.79
C GLY A 104 -1.74 44.42 4.90
N HIS A 105 -2.17 43.85 3.77
CA HIS A 105 -3.23 42.87 3.70
C HIS A 105 -2.60 41.50 3.43
N THR A 106 -2.67 40.59 4.41
CA THR A 106 -2.32 39.17 4.20
C THR A 106 -3.42 38.53 3.35
N THR A 107 -3.26 38.56 2.03
CA THR A 107 -3.98 37.62 1.17
C THR A 107 -3.28 36.27 1.28
N VAL A 108 -3.84 35.34 2.04
CA VAL A 108 -3.43 33.94 1.95
C VAL A 108 -3.91 33.45 0.58
N VAL A 109 -3.04 33.47 -0.41
CA VAL A 109 -3.32 32.83 -1.70
C VAL A 109 -3.46 31.35 -1.41
N HIS A 110 -4.69 30.86 -1.31
CA HIS A 110 -4.96 29.45 -1.23
C HIS A 110 -4.71 28.88 -2.62
N HIS A 111 -3.43 28.64 -2.95
CA HIS A 111 -3.17 27.59 -3.92
C HIS A 111 -3.86 26.35 -3.37
N HIS A 112 -4.68 25.68 -4.17
CA HIS A 112 -5.31 24.41 -3.81
C HIS A 112 -4.24 23.29 -3.76
N SER A 113 -3.14 23.53 -3.04
CA SER A 113 -2.03 22.62 -2.87
C SER A 113 -2.54 21.40 -2.12
N SER A 114 -2.93 20.39 -2.89
CA SER A 114 -3.32 19.10 -2.35
C SER A 114 -2.08 18.41 -1.82
N PHE A 115 -2.18 17.87 -0.61
CA PHE A 115 -1.11 17.10 0.00
C PHE A 115 -1.25 15.64 -0.36
N MET A 116 -0.15 14.97 -0.63
CA MET A 116 -0.11 13.56 -0.96
C MET A 116 0.80 12.83 0.01
N PRO A 117 0.49 11.58 0.34
CA PRO A 117 1.43 10.76 1.08
C PRO A 117 2.63 10.44 0.20
N MET A 118 3.82 10.50 0.77
CA MET A 118 5.04 10.08 0.08
C MET A 118 4.94 8.60 -0.32
N MET A 119 5.58 8.25 -1.44
CA MET A 119 5.66 6.86 -1.87
C MET A 119 6.47 6.05 -0.84
N ALA A 120 5.86 4.99 -0.30
CA ALA A 120 6.49 4.13 0.68
C ALA A 120 7.31 2.99 0.04
N GLY A 121 7.09 2.72 -1.24
CA GLY A 121 7.77 1.68 -1.99
C GLY A 121 7.08 1.43 -3.33
N ILE A 122 7.42 0.34 -3.99
CA ILE A 122 6.79 -0.07 -5.25
C ILE A 122 6.39 -1.53 -5.19
N MET A 123 5.32 -1.86 -5.90
CA MET A 123 4.96 -3.24 -6.22
C MET A 123 5.39 -3.54 -7.65
N ILE A 124 6.13 -4.63 -7.85
CA ILE A 124 6.58 -5.11 -9.15
C ILE A 124 5.89 -6.45 -9.42
N GLY A 125 4.99 -6.47 -10.40
CA GLY A 125 4.42 -7.67 -10.99
C GLY A 125 5.01 -7.95 -12.37
N GLN A 126 4.52 -9.00 -13.05
CA GLN A 126 5.06 -9.47 -14.34
C GLN A 126 5.13 -8.40 -15.45
N SER A 127 4.21 -7.43 -15.48
CA SER A 127 4.17 -6.38 -16.50
C SER A 127 3.84 -4.98 -15.94
N LEU A 128 3.75 -4.84 -14.62
CA LEU A 128 3.31 -3.62 -13.96
C LEU A 128 4.23 -3.31 -12.79
N SER A 129 4.68 -2.05 -12.72
CA SER A 129 5.26 -1.44 -11.52
C SER A 129 4.31 -0.35 -11.07
N GLN A 130 3.94 -0.31 -9.79
CA GLN A 130 3.04 0.73 -9.28
C GLN A 130 3.52 1.26 -7.92
N PRO A 131 3.29 2.56 -7.63
CA PRO A 131 3.63 3.16 -6.35
C PRO A 131 2.78 2.57 -5.22
N MET A 132 3.41 2.32 -4.08
CA MET A 132 2.77 1.84 -2.85
C MET A 132 2.77 2.91 -1.77
N TYR A 133 1.74 2.86 -0.93
CA TYR A 133 1.55 3.78 0.20
C TYR A 133 1.34 2.99 1.48
N ARG A 134 1.69 3.57 2.63
CA ARG A 134 1.52 2.94 3.94
C ARG A 134 0.97 3.93 4.93
N THR A 135 -0.13 3.58 5.58
CA THR A 135 -0.66 4.37 6.70
C THR A 135 0.25 4.24 7.91
N TYR A 136 0.26 5.23 8.79
CA TYR A 136 1.00 5.20 10.04
C TYR A 136 0.06 5.51 11.21
N ALA A 137 -0.30 4.47 11.96
CA ALA A 137 -1.25 4.57 13.06
C ALA A 137 -0.57 4.15 14.36
N GLY A 138 -0.77 4.93 15.43
CA GLY A 138 -0.30 4.58 16.78
C GLY A 138 1.23 4.40 16.90
N GLY A 139 2.02 5.04 16.04
CA GLY A 139 3.47 4.89 16.06
C GLY A 139 4.01 3.70 15.27
N SER A 140 3.18 3.01 14.49
CA SER A 140 3.59 1.84 13.70
C SER A 140 3.16 1.95 12.23
N ALA A 141 4.02 1.45 11.34
CA ALA A 141 3.72 1.38 9.91
C ALA A 141 2.70 0.27 9.63
N GLY A 142 1.60 0.65 8.97
CA GLY A 142 0.60 -0.27 8.45
C GLY A 142 1.11 -1.07 7.24
N PRO A 143 0.23 -1.86 6.61
CA PRO A 143 0.60 -2.58 5.40
C PRO A 143 0.78 -1.65 4.20
N PHE A 144 1.53 -2.11 3.20
CA PHE A 144 1.58 -1.53 1.86
C PHE A 144 0.21 -1.66 1.19
N MET A 145 -0.22 -0.56 0.61
CA MET A 145 -1.50 -0.43 -0.07
C MET A 145 -1.31 0.20 -1.44
N THR A 146 -2.20 -0.14 -2.37
CA THR A 146 -2.33 0.54 -3.66
C THR A 146 -2.84 1.97 -3.47
N ASN A 147 -2.83 2.76 -4.53
CA ASN A 147 -3.37 4.12 -4.50
C ASN A 147 -4.89 4.18 -4.20
N ARG A 148 -5.59 3.05 -4.35
CA ARG A 148 -7.01 2.86 -3.99
C ARG A 148 -7.22 2.31 -2.58
N GLY A 149 -6.16 2.22 -1.77
CA GLY A 149 -6.22 1.67 -0.42
C GLY A 149 -6.36 0.14 -0.36
N MET A 150 -6.15 -0.59 -1.46
CA MET A 150 -6.18 -2.07 -1.41
C MET A 150 -4.91 -2.59 -0.76
N VAL A 151 -5.04 -3.44 0.26
CA VAL A 151 -3.90 -4.02 0.97
C VAL A 151 -3.16 -5.00 0.06
N VAL A 152 -1.85 -4.81 -0.05
CA VAL A 152 -0.94 -5.61 -0.87
C VAL A 152 -0.13 -6.56 0.02
N SER A 153 0.50 -6.02 1.07
CA SER A 153 1.32 -6.80 2.01
C SER A 153 1.69 -6.02 3.25
N SER A 154 2.02 -6.69 4.35
CA SER A 154 2.65 -6.07 5.52
C SER A 154 4.18 -6.01 5.44
N THR A 155 4.79 -6.74 4.51
CA THR A 155 6.25 -6.91 4.40
C THR A 155 6.75 -6.67 2.98
N THR A 156 8.06 -6.40 2.87
CA THR A 156 8.76 -6.38 1.60
C THR A 156 9.15 -7.79 1.16
N GLY A 157 9.56 -7.93 -0.10
CA GLY A 157 9.99 -9.19 -0.71
C GLY A 157 8.98 -9.78 -1.69
N ARG A 158 9.30 -11.00 -2.17
CA ARG A 158 8.44 -11.77 -3.08
C ARG A 158 7.30 -12.42 -2.31
N GLN A 159 6.11 -12.37 -2.89
CA GLN A 159 4.94 -12.98 -2.30
C GLN A 159 3.85 -13.24 -3.35
N LYS A 160 2.93 -14.13 -2.98
CA LYS A 160 1.72 -14.42 -3.75
C LYS A 160 0.66 -13.38 -3.38
N ILE A 161 0.28 -12.56 -4.34
CA ILE A 161 -0.73 -11.51 -4.17
C ILE A 161 -1.90 -11.83 -5.07
N SER A 162 -3.10 -11.46 -4.65
CA SER A 162 -4.30 -11.54 -5.46
C SER A 162 -4.12 -10.93 -6.84
N ARG A 163 -4.50 -11.68 -7.88
CA ARG A 163 -4.38 -11.23 -9.28
C ARG A 163 -5.09 -9.91 -9.50
N SER A 164 -6.25 -9.69 -8.87
CA SER A 164 -6.99 -8.44 -9.01
C SER A 164 -6.20 -7.24 -8.50
N VAL A 165 -5.44 -7.39 -7.41
CA VAL A 165 -4.58 -6.32 -6.88
C VAL A 165 -3.32 -6.15 -7.73
N VAL A 166 -2.68 -7.25 -8.13
CA VAL A 166 -1.46 -7.21 -8.97
C VAL A 166 -1.70 -6.60 -10.33
N THR A 167 -2.87 -6.85 -10.92
CA THR A 167 -3.25 -6.35 -12.25
C THR A 167 -4.05 -5.06 -12.20
N SER A 168 -4.45 -4.60 -11.01
CA SER A 168 -5.09 -3.29 -10.86
C SER A 168 -4.12 -2.20 -11.25
N ARG A 169 -4.41 -1.52 -12.36
CA ARG A 169 -3.61 -0.37 -12.79
C ARG A 169 -3.93 0.81 -11.87
N PRO A 170 -2.93 1.57 -11.42
CA PRO A 170 -3.20 2.76 -10.63
C PRO A 170 -4.04 3.73 -11.46
N THR A 171 -5.08 4.27 -10.83
CA THR A 171 -6.03 5.18 -11.47
C THR A 171 -5.75 6.61 -11.00
N ARG A 172 -5.86 7.59 -11.90
CA ARG A 172 -5.64 9.00 -11.56
C ARG A 172 -6.59 9.41 -10.44
N THR A 173 -6.06 10.05 -9.41
CA THR A 173 -6.88 10.57 -8.32
C THR A 173 -7.59 11.84 -8.80
N THR A 174 -8.92 11.82 -8.77
CA THR A 174 -9.75 12.96 -9.21
C THR A 174 -10.44 13.68 -8.06
N SER A 175 -10.35 13.14 -6.85
CA SER A 175 -11.02 13.66 -5.65
C SER A 175 -10.03 13.88 -4.52
N THR A 176 -10.20 14.96 -3.78
CA THR A 176 -9.51 15.20 -2.51
C THR A 176 -10.19 14.44 -1.38
N LEU A 177 -9.40 13.81 -0.53
CA LEU A 177 -9.83 13.06 0.64
C LEU A 177 -9.73 13.94 1.88
N LYS A 178 -10.62 13.66 2.82
CA LYS A 178 -10.49 14.07 4.22
C LYS A 178 -9.96 12.90 5.04
N ARG A 179 -9.57 13.17 6.29
CA ARG A 179 -9.09 12.16 7.23
C ARG A 179 -10.03 10.94 7.32
N GLY A 180 -9.43 9.76 7.30
CA GLY A 180 -10.08 8.45 7.26
C GLY A 180 -10.55 8.02 5.86
N GLY A 181 -10.34 8.84 4.84
CA GLY A 181 -10.85 8.60 3.49
C GLY A 181 -10.11 7.50 2.74
N PHE A 182 -8.80 7.34 2.98
CA PHE A 182 -7.99 6.41 2.20
C PHE A 182 -8.38 4.93 2.44
N GLY A 183 -8.55 4.54 3.70
CA GLY A 183 -8.99 3.19 4.05
C GLY A 183 -10.47 2.90 3.71
N ALA A 184 -11.28 3.93 3.45
CA ALA A 184 -12.65 3.76 2.97
C ALA A 184 -12.71 3.42 1.47
N MET A 185 -11.73 3.88 0.67
CA MET A 185 -11.64 3.59 -0.76
C MET A 185 -11.51 2.09 -1.07
N SER A 186 -10.83 1.35 -0.19
CA SER A 186 -10.66 -0.11 -0.30
C SER A 186 -12.00 -0.83 -0.30
N ARG A 187 -12.95 -0.39 0.53
CA ARG A 187 -14.29 -1.00 0.65
C ARG A 187 -15.15 -0.75 -0.59
N ALA A 188 -15.09 0.46 -1.13
CA ALA A 188 -15.81 0.82 -2.35
C ALA A 188 -15.27 0.07 -3.57
N SER A 189 -13.95 -0.15 -3.65
CA SER A 189 -13.32 -0.86 -4.76
C SER A 189 -13.57 -2.37 -4.77
N MET A 190 -14.04 -2.96 -3.66
CA MET A 190 -14.40 -4.38 -3.54
C MET A 190 -15.89 -4.64 -3.79
N SER A 191 -16.72 -3.60 -3.86
CA SER A 191 -18.18 -3.70 -4.06
C SER A 191 -18.62 -3.37 -5.50
N SER A 192 -17.68 -3.15 -6.43
CA SER A 192 -17.92 -2.90 -7.86
C SER A 192 -17.49 -4.07 -8.71
#